data_AF-A0A1H6RRD2-F1
#
_entry.id   AF-A0A1H6RRD2-F1
#
_cell.length_a   1.000
_cell.length_b   1.000
_cell.length_c   1.000
_cell.angle_alpha   90.00
_cell.angle_beta   90.00
_cell.angle_gamma   90.00
#
_symmetry.space_group_name_H-M   'P 1'
#
loop_
_entity.id
_entity.type
_entity.pdbx_description
1 polymer ?
#
loop_
_entity_poly.entity_id
_entity_poly.type
_entity_poly.pdbx_seq_one_letter_code
_entity_poly.pdbx_strand_id
1 'polypeptide(L)'
;ADAILCSDSAAVYAHFAKAEGITHRPVNPSQRRRVDGPFHIQNVNAYDSRLKSWMIRFHGVATKYLTHYLGWRRLLERYKTQLNPLICLREALGRAAMQQLTQT
;
A
#
# COMPACT_ATOMS: atom_id res chain seq x y z
N ALA A 1 -11.60 4.31 -6.43
CA ALA A 1 -10.25 3.72 -6.59
C ALA A 1 -9.77 3.25 -5.21
N ASP A 2 -9.21 2.03 -5.09
CA ASP A 2 -8.76 1.42 -3.82
C ASP A 2 -7.27 1.70 -3.52
N ALA A 3 -6.72 2.75 -4.14
CA ALA A 3 -5.31 3.14 -4.06
C ALA A 3 -5.17 4.65 -3.85
N ILE A 4 -4.13 5.06 -3.12
CA ILE A 4 -3.76 6.45 -2.86
C ILE A 4 -2.38 6.71 -3.46
N LEU A 5 -2.24 7.78 -4.24
CA LEU A 5 -0.95 8.24 -4.74
C LEU A 5 -0.24 9.05 -3.65
N CYS A 6 0.93 8.59 -3.21
CA CYS A 6 1.81 9.36 -2.32
C CYS A 6 3.03 9.82 -3.13
N SER A 7 3.30 11.13 -3.17
CA SER A 7 4.44 11.68 -3.93
C SER A 7 5.06 12.87 -3.20
N ASP A 8 6.28 13.27 -3.61
CA ASP A 8 6.78 14.59 -3.29
C ASP A 8 5.82 15.63 -3.89
N SER A 9 5.65 16.77 -3.24
CA SER A 9 4.54 17.70 -3.51
C SER A 9 4.66 18.47 -4.84
N ALA A 10 5.36 17.92 -5.83
CA ALA A 10 5.49 18.49 -7.16
C ALA A 10 4.13 18.56 -7.89
N ALA A 11 3.89 19.67 -8.58
CA ALA A 11 2.60 19.98 -9.23
C ALA A 11 2.20 18.95 -10.29
N VAL A 12 3.17 18.27 -10.92
CA VAL A 12 2.93 17.24 -11.93
C VAL A 12 2.11 16.08 -11.37
N TYR A 13 2.41 15.63 -10.15
CA TYR A 13 1.69 14.52 -9.52
C TYR A 13 0.27 14.90 -9.11
N ALA A 14 0.06 16.15 -8.67
CA ALA A 14 -1.27 16.66 -8.37
C ALA A 14 -2.15 16.73 -9.63
N HIS A 15 -1.58 17.21 -10.75
CA HIS A 15 -2.28 17.24 -12.03
C HIS A 15 -2.61 15.83 -12.52
N PHE A 16 -1.65 14.90 -12.48
CA PHE A 16 -1.85 13.51 -12.86
C PHE A 16 -2.95 12.84 -12.04
N ALA A 17 -2.91 12.97 -10.71
CA ALA A 17 -3.92 12.37 -9.84
C ALA A 17 -5.33 12.91 -10.09
N LYS A 18 -5.44 14.23 -10.37
CA LYS A 18 -6.71 14.85 -10.74
C LYS A 18 -7.23 14.32 -12.08
N ALA A 19 -6.36 14.18 -13.07
CA ALA A 19 -6.73 13.66 -14.39
C ALA A 19 -7.22 12.20 -14.31
N GLU A 20 -6.55 11.37 -13.50
CA GLU A 20 -6.86 9.94 -13.34
C GLU A 20 -7.92 9.65 -12.25
N GLY A 21 -8.42 10.67 -11.55
CA GLY A 21 -9.39 10.50 -10.45
C GLY A 21 -8.83 9.71 -9.26
N ILE A 22 -7.52 9.76 -9.03
CA ILE A 22 -6.83 9.05 -7.94
C ILE A 22 -6.69 10.00 -6.74
N THR A 23 -6.96 9.50 -5.53
CA THR A 23 -6.70 10.24 -4.30
C THR A 23 -5.20 10.52 -4.16
N HIS A 24 -4.82 11.79 -4.11
CA HIS A 24 -3.43 12.23 -3.92
C HIS A 24 -3.16 12.66 -2.48
N ARG A 25 -2.08 12.14 -1.90
CA ARG A 25 -1.54 12.54 -0.60
C ARG A 25 -0.11 13.05 -0.79
N PRO A 26 0.10 14.38 -0.85
CA PRO A 26 1.43 14.95 -0.97
C PRO A 26 2.22 14.72 0.32
N VAL A 27 3.40 14.12 0.21
CA VAL A 27 4.31 13.89 1.32
C VAL A 27 5.41 14.95 1.24
N ASN A 28 5.32 15.97 2.10
CA ASN A 28 6.26 17.09 2.09
C ASN A 28 7.21 17.06 3.31
N PRO A 29 8.50 16.69 3.12
CA PRO A 29 9.47 16.68 4.22
C PRO A 29 9.84 18.09 4.72
N SER A 30 9.69 19.14 3.89
CA SER A 30 10.08 20.51 4.27
C SER A 30 9.02 21.22 5.13
N GLN A 31 7.76 20.80 5.07
CA GLN A 31 6.67 21.41 5.84
C GLN A 31 6.65 21.03 7.33
N ARG A 32 7.66 20.30 7.84
CA ARG A 32 7.81 19.90 9.27
C ARG A 32 6.52 19.37 9.91
N ARG A 33 5.59 18.80 9.13
CA ARG A 33 4.39 18.14 9.65
C ARG A 33 4.81 16.82 10.29
N ARG A 34 5.06 16.87 11.61
CA ARG A 34 5.48 15.71 12.41
C ARG A 34 4.42 14.61 12.52
N VAL A 35 3.17 14.90 12.15
CA VAL A 35 2.04 13.98 12.32
C VAL A 35 1.18 13.99 11.06
N ASP A 36 1.41 13.03 10.17
CA ASP A 36 0.54 12.78 9.01
C ASP A 36 0.11 11.30 8.96
N GLY A 37 -0.13 10.73 10.15
CA GLY A 37 -0.57 9.36 10.38
C GLY A 37 0.16 8.33 9.50
N PRO A 38 -0.57 7.49 8.72
CA PRO A 38 0.04 6.48 7.87
C PRO A 38 0.80 7.04 6.65
N PHE A 39 0.60 8.32 6.30
CA PHE A 39 1.19 8.96 5.11
C PHE A 39 2.48 9.73 5.41
N HIS A 40 2.99 9.65 6.64
CA HIS A 40 4.28 10.19 6.98
C HIS A 40 5.40 9.57 6.11
N ILE A 41 6.38 10.37 5.66
CA ILE A 41 7.44 9.93 4.73
C ILE A 41 8.18 8.67 5.20
N GLN A 42 8.41 8.55 6.51
CA GLN A 42 9.07 7.38 7.08
C GLN A 42 8.19 6.13 6.98
N ASN A 43 6.87 6.26 7.15
CA ASN A 43 5.93 5.15 7.03
C ASN A 43 5.82 4.69 5.57
N VAL A 44 5.76 5.65 4.63
CA VAL A 44 5.76 5.38 3.18
C VAL A 44 7.05 4.67 2.77
N ASN A 45 8.21 5.20 3.16
CA ASN A 45 9.51 4.60 2.87
C ASN A 45 9.64 3.20 3.50
N ALA A 46 9.21 3.04 4.75
CA ALA A 46 9.24 1.73 5.42
C ALA A 46 8.34 0.71 4.70
N TYR A 47 7.15 1.13 4.21
CA TYR A 47 6.27 0.26 3.43
C TYR A 47 6.91 -0.16 2.10
N ASP A 48 7.51 0.79 1.37
CA ASP A 48 8.22 0.53 0.11
C ASP A 48 9.40 -0.41 0.30
N SER A 49 10.24 -0.16 1.33
CA SER A 49 11.35 -1.06 1.67
C SER A 49 10.87 -2.47 1.98
N ARG A 50 9.81 -2.64 2.79
CA ARG A 50 9.23 -3.97 3.06
C ARG A 50 8.68 -4.62 1.79
N LEU A 51 8.14 -3.84 0.83
CA LEU A 51 7.62 -4.38 -0.44
C LEU A 51 8.76 -4.92 -1.29
N LYS A 52 9.80 -4.12 -1.49
CA LYS A 52 10.96 -4.49 -2.28
C LYS A 52 11.63 -5.74 -1.70
N SER A 53 11.90 -5.75 -0.40
CA SER A 53 12.48 -6.91 0.29
C SER A 53 11.63 -8.17 0.15
N TRP A 54 10.30 -8.04 0.22
CA TRP A 54 9.40 -9.17 0.02
C TRP A 54 9.42 -9.70 -1.42
N MET A 55 9.45 -8.80 -2.40
CA MET A 55 9.45 -9.10 -3.84
C MET A 55 10.74 -9.75 -4.35
N ILE A 56 11.90 -9.37 -3.82
CA ILE A 56 13.23 -9.86 -4.26
C ILE A 56 13.31 -11.40 -4.23
N ARG A 57 12.63 -12.04 -3.28
CA ARG A 57 12.64 -13.50 -3.09
C ARG A 57 12.03 -14.28 -4.25
N PHE A 58 11.24 -13.64 -5.12
CA PHE A 58 10.57 -14.29 -6.23
C PHE A 58 11.35 -14.21 -7.55
N HIS A 59 12.51 -13.54 -7.59
CA HIS A 59 13.37 -13.43 -8.78
C HIS A 59 12.66 -12.98 -10.07
N GLY A 60 11.58 -12.22 -9.92
CA GLY A 60 10.71 -11.80 -11.02
C GLY A 60 9.34 -12.47 -10.96
N VAL A 61 8.29 -11.65 -10.93
CA VAL A 61 6.90 -12.10 -10.99
C VAL A 61 6.35 -11.69 -12.35
N ALA A 62 5.73 -12.61 -13.09
CA ALA A 62 5.07 -12.26 -14.33
C ALA A 62 3.96 -11.24 -14.05
N THR A 63 3.90 -10.15 -14.82
CA THR A 63 2.95 -9.04 -14.61
C THR A 63 1.50 -9.51 -14.48
N LYS A 64 1.12 -10.56 -15.24
CA LYS A 64 -0.23 -11.17 -15.16
C LYS A 64 -0.60 -11.73 -13.78
N TYR A 65 0.39 -12.05 -12.94
CA TYR A 65 0.17 -12.56 -11.59
C TYR A 65 0.45 -11.53 -10.49
N LEU A 66 0.97 -10.35 -10.82
CA LEU A 66 1.37 -9.35 -9.83
C LEU A 66 0.25 -9.03 -8.83
N THR A 67 -0.99 -8.89 -9.30
CA THR A 67 -2.15 -8.61 -8.45
C THR A 67 -2.37 -9.70 -7.39
N HIS A 68 -2.21 -10.97 -7.75
CA HIS A 68 -2.36 -12.10 -6.83
C HIS A 68 -1.27 -12.08 -5.75
N TYR A 69 -0.03 -11.79 -6.13
CA TYR A 69 1.09 -11.68 -5.20
C TYR A 69 0.89 -10.51 -4.23
N LEU A 70 0.48 -9.35 -4.74
CA LEU A 70 0.22 -8.18 -3.89
C LEU A 70 -0.96 -8.43 -2.93
N GLY A 71 -2.00 -9.13 -3.37
CA GLY A 71 -3.09 -9.58 -2.51
C GLY A 71 -2.59 -10.50 -1.39
N TRP A 72 -1.80 -11.50 -1.72
CA TRP A 72 -1.20 -12.40 -0.73
C TRP A 72 -0.26 -11.66 0.24
N ARG A 73 0.57 -10.73 -0.25
CA ARG A 73 1.41 -9.92 0.63
C ARG A 73 0.57 -9.13 1.63
N ARG A 74 -0.53 -8.50 1.19
CA ARG A 74 -1.43 -7.72 2.06
C ARG A 74 -2.04 -8.61 3.15
N LEU A 75 -2.44 -9.84 2.80
CA LEU A 75 -2.90 -10.84 3.76
C LEU A 75 -1.83 -11.14 4.83
N LEU A 76 -0.60 -11.41 4.40
CA LEU A 76 0.52 -11.74 5.30
C LEU A 76 0.87 -10.57 6.24
N GLU A 77 0.97 -9.34 5.72
CA GLU A 77 1.28 -8.15 6.53
C GLU A 77 0.19 -7.85 7.56
N ARG A 78 -1.09 -8.11 7.22
CA ARG A 78 -2.23 -7.85 8.10
C ARG A 78 -2.34 -8.83 9.25
N TYR A 79 -2.26 -10.13 8.96
CA TYR A 79 -2.52 -11.17 9.96
C TYR A 79 -1.28 -11.69 10.66
N LYS A 80 -0.11 -11.62 10.01
CA LYS A 80 1.16 -12.08 10.57
C LYS A 80 1.00 -13.48 11.20
N THR A 81 1.19 -13.60 12.52
CA THR A 81 1.11 -14.85 13.29
C THR A 81 -0.33 -15.35 13.52
N GLN A 82 -1.34 -14.51 13.30
CA GLN A 82 -2.75 -14.85 13.48
C GLN A 82 -3.36 -15.55 12.26
N LEU A 83 -2.58 -15.73 11.19
CA LEU A 83 -3.05 -16.32 9.95
C LEU A 83 -3.50 -17.77 10.18
N ASN A 84 -4.71 -18.10 9.74
CA ASN A 84 -5.26 -19.44 9.78
C ASN A 84 -6.10 -19.73 8.52
N PRO A 85 -6.42 -21.00 8.22
CA PRO A 85 -7.13 -21.37 6.99
C PRO A 85 -8.48 -20.66 6.82
N LEU A 86 -9.21 -20.40 7.91
CA LEU A 86 -10.50 -19.71 7.85
C LEU A 86 -10.35 -18.25 7.42
N ILE A 87 -9.30 -17.57 7.91
CA ILE A 87 -8.97 -16.21 7.48
C ILE A 87 -8.59 -16.21 5.99
N CYS A 88 -7.74 -17.15 5.55
CA CYS A 88 -7.37 -17.26 4.14
C CYS A 88 -8.60 -17.42 3.24
N LEU A 89 -9.53 -18.31 3.62
CA LEU A 89 -10.76 -18.54 2.87
C LEU A 89 -11.65 -17.28 2.82
N ARG A 90 -11.83 -16.60 3.96
CA ARG A 90 -12.63 -15.36 4.03
C ARG A 90 -12.06 -14.25 3.15
N GLU A 91 -10.74 -14.11 3.09
CA GLU A 91 -10.09 -13.09 2.28
C GLU A 91 -10.14 -13.44 0.78
N ALA A 92 -10.03 -14.73 0.44
CA ALA A 92 -10.15 -15.21 -0.94
C ALA A 92 -11.56 -15.01 -1.52
N LEU A 93 -12.59 -15.12 -0.69
CA LEU A 93 -13.98 -14.84 -1.07
C LEU A 93 -14.29 -13.35 -1.24
N GLY A 94 -13.34 -12.47 -0.90
CA GLY A 94 -13.46 -11.03 -1.00
C GLY A 94 -14.00 -10.39 0.27
N ARG A 95 -13.32 -9.35 0.77
CA ARG A 95 -13.85 -8.47 1.82
C ARG A 95 -14.75 -7.41 1.21
N ALA A 96 -15.94 -7.24 1.79
CA ALA A 96 -16.84 -6.14 1.47
C ALA A 96 -16.38 -4.77 2.04
N ALA A 97 -15.38 -4.73 2.93
CA ALA A 97 -14.95 -3.51 3.62
C ALA A 97 -13.53 -3.06 3.23
N MET A 98 -13.47 -1.79 2.85
CA MET A 98 -12.33 -0.99 2.38
C MET A 98 -11.01 -1.26 3.12
N GLN A 99 -9.93 -1.45 2.36
CA GLN A 99 -8.67 -2.04 2.84
C GLN A 99 -7.76 -1.08 3.61
N GLN A 100 -8.15 0.18 3.78
CA GLN A 100 -7.27 1.24 4.30
C GLN A 100 -7.59 1.57 5.75
N LEU A 101 -7.04 0.78 6.67
CA LEU A 101 -6.70 1.21 8.03
C LEU A 101 -5.88 0.10 8.69
N THR A 102 -4.56 0.21 8.58
CA THR A 102 -3.68 -0.41 9.57
C THR A 102 -3.52 0.63 10.66
N GLN A 103 -4.20 0.44 11.79
CA GLN A 103 -3.94 1.21 13.01
C GLN A 103 -2.48 0.99 13.38
N THR A 104 -1.73 2.08 13.47
CA THR A 104 -0.41 2.16 14.10
C THR A 104 -0.56 2.66 15.51
#